data_AF-A0A7V8G3G6-F1
#
_entry.id   AF-A0A7V8G3G6-F1
#
_cell.length_a   1.000
_cell.length_b   1.000
_cell.length_c   1.000
_cell.angle_alpha   90.00
_cell.angle_beta   90.00
_cell.angle_gamma   90.00
#
_symmetry.space_group_name_H-M   'P 1'
#
loop_
_entity.id
_entity.type
_entity.pdbx_description
1 polymer ?
#
loop_
_entity_poly.entity_id
_entity_poly.type
_entity_poly.pdbx_seq_one_letter_code
_entity_poly.pdbx_strand_id
1 'polypeptide(L)'
;MKRGQDQSQFAQTIQNIQKAKPDWLLMLNVGAAQDSFFEQAAAAKLNLPMGSSVKVMLGFEHKRFAPPALNRMHATANWFEEIDTPAATEFKKRWHAKFPNEPYINDMGYNAYNTLYMYKTLVEKAKSTKLADLRKVIATGDACIEAAEGKICIDPKSQHVSHQMRLISVDDKHAVKVLKDYGTIQPYWLGQIGCDLTKKNDRKQYTPSDLPKKS
;
A
#
# COMPACT_ATOMS: atom_id res chain seq x y z
N MET A 1 4.33 -28.84 13.31
CA MET A 1 3.79 -27.99 12.23
C MET A 1 2.28 -28.22 12.16
N LYS A 2 1.47 -27.46 12.90
CA LYS A 2 0.00 -27.59 12.83
C LYS A 2 -0.44 -26.90 11.54
N ARG A 3 -0.99 -27.67 10.58
CA ARG A 3 -1.71 -27.09 9.43
C ARG A 3 -2.81 -26.19 9.99
N GLY A 4 -2.84 -24.96 9.47
CA GLY A 4 -3.71 -23.90 9.96
C GLY A 4 -5.16 -24.34 10.04
N GLN A 5 -5.84 -23.89 11.09
CA GLN A 5 -7.29 -23.76 11.04
C GLN A 5 -7.64 -23.03 9.74
N ASP A 6 -8.69 -23.47 9.08
CA ASP A 6 -9.34 -22.72 8.02
C ASP A 6 -9.80 -21.37 8.62
N GLN A 7 -8.98 -20.31 8.46
CA GLN A 7 -9.23 -18.98 9.02
C GLN A 7 -10.22 -18.20 8.14
N SER A 8 -11.34 -18.85 7.80
CA SER A 8 -12.45 -18.30 7.02
C SER A 8 -13.75 -18.25 7.82
N GLN A 9 -13.75 -18.66 9.09
CA GLN A 9 -14.94 -18.69 9.95
C GLN A 9 -14.92 -17.50 10.90
N PHE A 10 -15.72 -16.47 10.62
CA PHE A 10 -15.73 -15.21 11.37
C PHE A 10 -16.98 -14.98 12.22
N ALA A 11 -17.93 -15.92 12.26
CA ALA A 11 -19.17 -15.77 13.01
C ALA A 11 -18.96 -15.38 14.49
N GLN A 12 -18.04 -16.04 15.20
CA GLN A 12 -17.73 -15.69 16.59
C GLN A 12 -17.10 -14.30 16.73
N THR A 13 -16.19 -13.94 15.82
CA THR A 13 -15.57 -12.60 15.79
C THR A 13 -16.62 -11.52 15.57
N ILE A 14 -17.54 -11.72 14.61
CA ILE A 14 -18.64 -10.81 14.32
C ILE A 14 -19.56 -10.66 15.55
N GLN A 15 -19.92 -11.76 16.21
CA GLN A 15 -20.71 -11.70 17.45
C GLN A 15 -19.99 -10.92 18.56
N ASN A 16 -18.67 -11.09 18.68
CA ASN A 16 -17.88 -10.35 19.67
C ASN A 16 -17.88 -8.84 19.36
N ILE A 17 -17.75 -8.46 18.08
CA ILE A 17 -17.84 -7.06 17.64
C ILE A 17 -19.23 -6.48 17.96
N GLN A 18 -20.30 -7.19 17.62
CA GLN A 18 -21.67 -6.75 17.88
C GLN A 18 -21.95 -6.55 19.37
N LYS A 19 -21.39 -7.42 20.24
CA LYS A 19 -21.49 -7.28 21.69
C LYS A 19 -20.70 -6.08 22.21
N ALA A 20 -19.50 -5.85 21.68
CA ALA A 20 -18.62 -4.76 22.08
C ALA A 20 -19.11 -3.38 21.62
N LYS A 21 -19.90 -3.31 20.54
CA LYS A 21 -20.45 -2.07 19.94
C LYS A 21 -19.38 -0.97 19.72
N PRO A 22 -18.26 -1.27 19.04
CA PRO A 22 -17.26 -0.24 18.77
C PRO A 22 -17.79 0.80 17.78
N ASP A 23 -17.25 2.02 17.83
CA ASP A 23 -17.60 3.09 16.90
C ASP A 23 -17.07 2.86 15.48
N TRP A 24 -15.97 2.11 15.34
CA TRP A 24 -15.33 1.77 14.07
C TRP A 24 -14.42 0.54 14.20
N LEU A 25 -13.95 -0.01 13.06
CA LEU A 25 -13.04 -1.15 13.01
C LEU A 25 -11.77 -0.84 12.20
N LEU A 26 -10.59 -1.26 12.71
CA LEU A 26 -9.35 -1.30 11.93
C LEU A 26 -9.20 -2.68 11.28
N MET A 27 -9.18 -2.70 9.95
CA MET A 27 -9.19 -3.92 9.15
C MET A 27 -7.78 -4.18 8.59
N LEU A 28 -7.14 -5.26 9.05
CA LEU A 28 -5.81 -5.71 8.60
C LEU A 28 -5.85 -7.08 7.92
N ASN A 29 -7.02 -7.47 7.42
CA ASN A 29 -7.25 -8.74 6.73
C ASN A 29 -6.49 -8.78 5.40
N VAL A 30 -5.75 -9.86 5.15
CA VAL A 30 -5.01 -10.07 3.89
C VAL A 30 -5.24 -11.49 3.38
N GLY A 31 -5.55 -11.61 2.09
CA GLY A 31 -5.78 -12.88 1.42
C GLY A 31 -7.23 -13.35 1.47
N ALA A 32 -7.59 -14.21 0.50
CA ALA A 32 -8.98 -14.61 0.25
C ALA A 32 -9.69 -15.24 1.47
N ALA A 33 -8.98 -16.03 2.28
CA ALA A 33 -9.57 -16.60 3.49
C ALA A 33 -10.01 -15.52 4.47
N GLN A 34 -9.18 -14.49 4.67
CA GLN A 34 -9.47 -13.38 5.57
C GLN A 34 -10.54 -12.41 5.01
N ASP A 35 -10.61 -12.32 3.69
CA ASP A 35 -11.60 -11.50 2.97
C ASP A 35 -13.05 -11.99 3.19
N SER A 36 -13.25 -13.28 3.49
CA SER A 36 -14.58 -13.83 3.81
C SER A 36 -15.25 -13.17 5.03
N PHE A 37 -14.47 -12.45 5.87
CA PHE A 37 -15.01 -11.61 6.94
C PHE A 37 -16.03 -10.60 6.41
N PHE A 38 -15.76 -9.94 5.27
CA PHE A 38 -16.61 -8.84 4.78
C PHE A 38 -17.97 -9.32 4.30
N GLU A 39 -18.00 -10.47 3.61
CA GLU A 39 -19.26 -11.11 3.19
C GLU A 39 -20.08 -11.59 4.39
N GLN A 40 -19.43 -12.22 5.37
CA GLN A 40 -20.10 -12.65 6.60
C GLN A 40 -20.59 -11.47 7.46
N ALA A 41 -19.80 -10.40 7.56
CA ALA A 41 -20.16 -9.18 8.26
C ALA A 41 -21.37 -8.51 7.60
N ALA A 42 -21.39 -8.43 6.27
CA ALA A 42 -22.53 -7.91 5.51
C ALA A 42 -23.79 -8.77 5.72
N ALA A 43 -23.68 -10.10 5.65
CA ALA A 43 -24.79 -11.02 5.93
C ALA A 43 -25.34 -10.88 7.35
N ALA A 44 -24.46 -10.62 8.32
CA ALA A 44 -24.81 -10.34 9.71
C ALA A 44 -25.26 -8.89 9.97
N LYS A 45 -25.38 -8.06 8.91
CA LYS A 45 -25.76 -6.65 8.95
C LYS A 45 -24.86 -5.78 9.84
N LEU A 46 -23.58 -6.15 9.95
CA LEU A 46 -22.57 -5.35 10.64
C LEU A 46 -22.14 -4.18 9.73
N ASN A 47 -22.66 -2.99 9.98
CA ASN A 47 -22.47 -1.79 9.14
C ASN A 47 -21.73 -0.66 9.89
N LEU A 48 -20.56 -0.99 10.43
CA LEU A 48 -19.68 -0.03 11.12
C LEU A 48 -18.74 0.67 10.13
N PRO A 49 -18.33 1.92 10.41
CA PRO A 49 -17.17 2.51 9.74
C PRO A 49 -15.96 1.60 9.85
N MET A 50 -15.22 1.47 8.77
CA MET A 50 -13.99 0.69 8.73
C MET A 50 -12.83 1.55 8.24
N GLY A 51 -11.64 1.31 8.80
CA GLY A 51 -10.38 1.88 8.35
C GLY A 51 -9.41 0.76 7.97
N SER A 52 -8.54 0.98 6.98
CA SER A 52 -7.51 0.03 6.61
C SER A 52 -6.29 0.67 5.96
N SER A 53 -5.13 0.05 6.13
CA SER A 53 -3.91 0.33 5.35
C SER A 53 -3.64 -0.68 4.24
N VAL A 54 -4.52 -1.67 4.03
CA VAL A 54 -4.30 -2.80 3.10
C VAL A 54 -5.50 -3.14 2.22
N LYS A 55 -6.65 -2.47 2.41
CA LYS A 55 -7.89 -2.71 1.65
C LYS A 55 -8.09 -1.73 0.52
N VAL A 56 -8.83 -2.16 -0.51
CA VAL A 56 -9.19 -1.40 -1.73
C VAL A 56 -8.02 -1.31 -2.71
N MET A 57 -6.84 -0.89 -2.25
CA MET A 57 -5.68 -0.70 -3.13
C MET A 57 -5.00 -2.00 -3.55
N LEU A 58 -4.93 -2.97 -2.63
CA LEU A 58 -4.15 -4.20 -2.81
C LEU A 58 -4.97 -5.32 -3.45
N GLY A 59 -6.10 -5.63 -2.84
CA GLY A 59 -6.97 -6.69 -3.30
C GLY A 59 -8.05 -6.24 -4.26
N PHE A 60 -8.18 -4.93 -4.57
CA PHE A 60 -9.28 -4.35 -5.35
C PHE A 60 -10.66 -4.85 -4.91
N GLU A 61 -10.81 -4.97 -3.59
CA GLU A 61 -11.97 -5.62 -2.96
C GLU A 61 -13.30 -4.94 -3.32
N HIS A 62 -13.29 -3.64 -3.61
CA HIS A 62 -14.47 -2.90 -4.07
C HIS A 62 -14.98 -3.36 -5.44
N LYS A 63 -14.14 -3.99 -6.27
CA LYS A 63 -14.55 -4.64 -7.52
C LYS A 63 -14.88 -6.12 -7.36
N ARG A 64 -14.29 -6.79 -6.37
CA ARG A 64 -14.46 -8.25 -6.16
C ARG A 64 -15.66 -8.59 -5.30
N PHE A 65 -15.95 -7.79 -4.27
CA PHE A 65 -17.04 -8.06 -3.34
C PHE A 65 -18.34 -7.49 -3.86
N ALA A 66 -19.45 -8.15 -3.53
CA ALA A 66 -20.77 -7.60 -3.77
C ALA A 66 -21.02 -6.38 -2.85
N PRO A 67 -21.56 -5.27 -3.39
CA PRO A 67 -22.10 -4.21 -2.55
C PRO A 67 -23.19 -4.73 -1.59
N PRO A 68 -23.28 -4.23 -0.34
CA PRO A 68 -22.56 -3.08 0.23
C PRO A 68 -21.41 -3.49 1.17
N ALA A 69 -20.69 -4.59 0.92
CA ALA A 69 -19.75 -5.20 1.88
C ALA A 69 -18.63 -4.27 2.39
N LEU A 70 -18.24 -3.26 1.59
CA LEU A 70 -17.24 -2.26 1.96
C LEU A 70 -17.82 -0.88 2.27
N ASN A 71 -19.14 -0.77 2.49
CA ASN A 71 -19.76 0.50 2.81
C ASN A 71 -19.07 1.15 4.02
N ARG A 72 -18.73 2.45 3.89
CA ARG A 72 -18.01 3.24 4.92
C ARG A 72 -16.60 2.73 5.21
N MET A 73 -15.99 1.97 4.29
CA MET A 73 -14.57 1.66 4.33
C MET A 73 -13.75 2.89 3.98
N HIS A 74 -12.71 3.14 4.75
CA HIS A 74 -11.72 4.17 4.54
C HIS A 74 -10.35 3.52 4.40
N ALA A 75 -9.60 3.91 3.38
CA ALA A 75 -8.26 3.38 3.18
C ALA A 75 -7.28 4.50 2.82
N THR A 76 -6.02 4.35 3.17
CA THR A 76 -4.97 5.27 2.73
C THR A 76 -4.06 4.56 1.75
N ALA A 77 -3.98 5.07 0.52
CA ALA A 77 -3.29 4.41 -0.59
C ALA A 77 -2.43 5.40 -1.35
N ASN A 78 -1.33 4.91 -1.92
CA ASN A 78 -0.56 5.65 -2.92
C ASN A 78 -1.14 5.51 -4.33
N TRP A 79 -1.70 4.33 -4.64
CA TRP A 79 -2.34 4.03 -5.91
C TRP A 79 -3.68 3.32 -5.75
N PHE A 80 -4.63 3.69 -6.60
CA PHE A 80 -5.89 2.99 -6.88
C PHE A 80 -6.32 3.48 -8.27
N GLU A 81 -7.00 2.66 -9.05
CA GLU A 81 -7.19 2.94 -10.48
C GLU A 81 -8.15 4.10 -10.74
N GLU A 82 -9.03 4.41 -9.78
CA GLU A 82 -9.92 5.57 -9.82
C GLU A 82 -9.19 6.93 -9.65
N ILE A 83 -7.86 6.97 -9.49
CA ILE A 83 -7.11 8.24 -9.54
C ILE A 83 -7.33 8.91 -10.90
N ASP A 84 -7.83 10.15 -10.86
CA ASP A 84 -8.13 10.97 -12.04
C ASP A 84 -7.17 12.16 -12.13
N THR A 85 -5.96 11.88 -12.62
CA THR A 85 -4.96 12.88 -12.98
C THR A 85 -4.45 12.60 -14.38
N PRO A 86 -3.91 13.59 -15.11
CA PRO A 86 -3.34 13.35 -16.44
C PRO A 86 -2.28 12.25 -16.46
N ALA A 87 -1.40 12.21 -15.45
CA ALA A 87 -0.36 11.18 -15.31
C ALA A 87 -0.93 9.79 -15.06
N ALA A 88 -1.95 9.67 -14.20
CA ALA A 88 -2.65 8.41 -13.94
C ALA A 88 -3.42 7.91 -15.17
N THR A 89 -4.13 8.79 -15.87
CA THR A 89 -4.87 8.43 -17.08
C THR A 89 -3.95 7.92 -18.19
N GLU A 90 -2.82 8.58 -18.40
CA GLU A 90 -1.83 8.18 -19.39
C GLU A 90 -1.10 6.88 -18.99
N PHE A 91 -0.84 6.67 -17.69
CA PHE A 91 -0.34 5.39 -17.20
C PHE A 91 -1.34 4.25 -17.42
N LYS A 92 -2.61 4.42 -17.03
CA LYS A 92 -3.69 3.42 -17.23
C LYS A 92 -3.82 3.04 -18.70
N LYS A 93 -3.79 4.04 -19.60
CA LYS A 93 -3.84 3.82 -21.05
C LYS A 93 -2.70 2.93 -21.53
N ARG A 94 -1.46 3.21 -21.14
CA ARG A 94 -0.30 2.38 -21.53
C ARG A 94 -0.37 0.98 -20.92
N TRP A 95 -0.82 0.86 -19.68
CA TRP A 95 -0.96 -0.43 -19.01
C TRP A 95 -1.96 -1.32 -19.75
N HIS A 96 -3.18 -0.83 -19.97
CA HIS A 96 -4.24 -1.59 -20.64
C HIS A 96 -3.96 -1.84 -22.12
N ALA A 97 -3.19 -0.97 -22.79
CA ALA A 97 -2.71 -1.27 -24.14
C ALA A 97 -1.77 -2.49 -24.18
N LYS A 98 -0.99 -2.72 -23.11
CA LYS A 98 -0.08 -3.86 -23.00
C LYS A 98 -0.74 -5.10 -22.38
N PHE A 99 -1.64 -4.88 -21.43
CA PHE A 99 -2.31 -5.91 -20.63
C PHE A 99 -3.84 -5.74 -20.76
N PRO A 100 -4.42 -6.02 -21.93
CA PRO A 100 -5.83 -5.70 -22.22
C PRO A 100 -6.85 -6.48 -21.37
N ASN A 101 -6.41 -7.56 -20.73
CA ASN A 101 -7.25 -8.42 -19.88
C ASN A 101 -7.03 -8.16 -18.38
N GLU A 102 -6.24 -7.15 -18.00
CA GLU A 102 -6.03 -6.80 -16.60
C GLU A 102 -7.35 -6.27 -16.02
N PRO A 103 -7.96 -6.94 -15.03
CA PRO A 103 -9.25 -6.50 -14.50
C PRO A 103 -9.12 -5.21 -13.68
N TYR A 104 -7.97 -4.99 -13.04
CA TYR A 104 -7.71 -3.82 -12.21
C TYR A 104 -6.21 -3.65 -11.93
N ILE A 105 -5.69 -2.44 -12.04
CA ILE A 105 -4.30 -2.13 -11.70
C ILE A 105 -4.20 -1.85 -10.21
N ASN A 106 -3.88 -2.88 -9.43
CA ASN A 106 -3.70 -2.75 -7.98
C ASN A 106 -2.36 -2.07 -7.61
N ASP A 107 -2.24 -1.67 -6.34
CA ASP A 107 -1.06 -0.99 -5.83
C ASP A 107 0.22 -1.84 -5.94
N MET A 108 0.13 -3.16 -5.78
CA MET A 108 1.26 -4.08 -5.89
C MET A 108 1.84 -4.08 -7.30
N GLY A 109 0.99 -4.20 -8.33
CA GLY A 109 1.42 -4.14 -9.73
C GLY A 109 1.99 -2.77 -10.09
N TYR A 110 1.33 -1.70 -9.64
CA TYR A 110 1.80 -0.33 -9.81
C TYR A 110 3.17 -0.07 -9.16
N ASN A 111 3.36 -0.48 -7.89
CA ASN A 111 4.60 -0.30 -7.16
C ASN A 111 5.74 -1.17 -7.74
N ALA A 112 5.44 -2.37 -8.22
CA ALA A 112 6.42 -3.19 -8.94
C ALA A 112 6.90 -2.53 -10.25
N TYR A 113 5.97 -1.95 -11.02
CA TYR A 113 6.31 -1.17 -12.22
C TYR A 113 7.23 0.00 -11.88
N ASN A 114 6.87 0.81 -10.88
CA ASN A 114 7.70 1.94 -10.46
C ASN A 114 9.07 1.52 -9.95
N THR A 115 9.15 0.39 -9.24
CA THR A 115 10.44 -0.15 -8.75
C THR A 115 11.39 -0.47 -9.90
N LEU A 116 10.89 -0.99 -11.02
CA LEU A 116 11.71 -1.23 -12.21
C LEU A 116 12.23 0.08 -12.84
N TYR A 117 11.41 1.13 -12.90
CA TYR A 117 11.86 2.44 -13.38
C TYR A 117 12.82 3.13 -12.41
N MET A 118 12.64 2.93 -11.11
CA MET A 118 13.58 3.39 -10.09
C MET A 118 14.94 2.69 -10.28
N TYR A 119 14.95 1.36 -10.44
CA TYR A 119 16.18 0.61 -10.72
C TYR A 119 16.85 1.07 -12.02
N LYS A 120 16.09 1.24 -13.10
CA LYS A 120 16.59 1.80 -14.36
C LYS A 120 17.28 3.14 -14.13
N THR A 121 16.64 4.05 -13.41
CA THR A 121 17.18 5.39 -13.11
C THR A 121 18.49 5.32 -12.33
N LEU A 122 18.58 4.41 -11.35
CA LEU A 122 19.82 4.19 -10.59
C LEU A 122 20.94 3.67 -11.50
N VAL A 123 20.66 2.70 -12.37
CA VAL A 123 21.65 2.12 -13.30
C VAL A 123 22.15 3.15 -14.30
N GLU A 124 21.25 3.95 -14.88
CA GLU A 124 21.60 4.99 -15.85
C GLU A 124 22.48 6.08 -15.21
N LYS A 125 22.14 6.54 -14.00
CA LYS A 125 22.95 7.51 -13.24
C LYS A 125 24.30 6.94 -12.83
N ALA A 126 24.34 5.68 -12.37
CA ALA A 126 25.57 5.03 -11.93
C ALA A 126 26.46 4.57 -13.10
N LYS A 127 25.90 4.46 -14.31
CA LYS A 127 26.52 3.77 -15.47
C LYS A 127 27.05 2.38 -15.08
N SER A 128 26.31 1.69 -14.22
CA SER A 128 26.75 0.45 -13.56
C SER A 128 25.55 -0.29 -12.98
N THR A 129 25.66 -1.61 -12.86
CA THR A 129 24.69 -2.46 -12.13
C THR A 129 25.24 -2.93 -10.79
N LYS A 130 26.47 -2.54 -10.43
CA LYS A 130 27.10 -2.94 -9.16
C LYS A 130 26.42 -2.26 -7.98
N LEU A 131 26.05 -3.04 -6.96
CA LEU A 131 25.36 -2.54 -5.76
C LEU A 131 26.06 -1.33 -5.12
N ALA A 132 27.39 -1.33 -5.05
CA ALA A 132 28.16 -0.23 -4.48
C ALA A 132 27.99 1.08 -5.25
N ASP A 133 27.89 1.03 -6.59
CA ASP A 133 27.73 2.22 -7.42
C ASP A 133 26.28 2.73 -7.37
N LEU A 134 25.29 1.83 -7.37
CA LEU A 134 23.88 2.19 -7.17
C LEU A 134 23.68 2.87 -5.80
N ARG A 135 24.33 2.38 -4.75
CA ARG A 135 24.27 3.00 -3.41
C ARG A 135 24.89 4.39 -3.35
N LYS A 136 25.93 4.66 -4.15
CA LYS A 136 26.47 6.03 -4.25
C LYS A 136 25.44 6.98 -4.84
N VAL A 137 24.68 6.55 -5.86
CA VAL A 137 23.57 7.34 -6.41
C VAL A 137 22.48 7.56 -5.34
N ILE A 138 22.05 6.51 -4.64
CA ILE A 138 21.05 6.65 -3.57
C ILE A 138 21.53 7.64 -2.49
N ALA A 139 22.80 7.58 -2.10
CA ALA A 139 23.37 8.45 -1.08
C ALA A 139 23.37 9.94 -1.45
N THR A 140 23.20 10.30 -2.73
CA THR A 140 23.08 11.70 -3.16
C THR A 140 21.76 12.35 -2.78
N GLY A 141 20.70 11.55 -2.56
CA GLY A 141 19.33 12.07 -2.41
C GLY A 141 18.58 12.31 -3.72
N ASP A 142 19.22 12.12 -4.88
CA ASP A 142 18.64 12.42 -6.20
C ASP A 142 18.15 11.17 -6.96
N ALA A 143 17.89 10.08 -6.23
CA ALA A 143 17.31 8.86 -6.76
C ALA A 143 15.78 8.97 -6.79
N CYS A 144 15.26 9.65 -7.83
CA CYS A 144 13.84 9.91 -8.00
C CYS A 144 13.32 9.52 -9.39
N ILE A 145 12.02 9.22 -9.48
CA ILE A 145 11.30 9.04 -10.75
C ILE A 145 10.01 9.87 -10.75
N GLU A 146 9.55 10.21 -11.94
CA GLU A 146 8.18 10.72 -12.17
C GLU A 146 7.24 9.53 -12.34
N ALA A 147 6.43 9.25 -11.31
CA ALA A 147 5.45 8.17 -11.31
C ALA A 147 4.03 8.71 -11.53
N ALA A 148 3.07 7.83 -11.78
CA ALA A 148 1.68 8.23 -12.00
C ALA A 148 1.04 8.86 -10.75
N GLU A 149 1.52 8.50 -9.56
CA GLU A 149 1.14 9.14 -8.30
C GLU A 149 1.76 10.52 -8.10
N GLY A 150 2.82 10.88 -8.85
CA GLY A 150 3.68 12.05 -8.64
C GLY A 150 5.15 11.67 -8.55
N LYS A 151 6.03 12.66 -8.31
CA LYS A 151 7.47 12.42 -8.12
C LYS A 151 7.70 11.62 -6.82
N ILE A 152 8.44 10.52 -6.93
CA ILE A 152 8.82 9.68 -5.80
C ILE A 152 10.34 9.50 -5.74
N CYS A 153 10.91 9.49 -4.54
CA CYS A 153 12.34 9.45 -4.31
C CYS A 153 12.71 8.41 -3.24
N ILE A 154 13.87 7.77 -3.40
CA ILE A 154 14.47 6.94 -2.35
C ILE A 154 15.07 7.86 -1.28
N ASP A 155 14.65 7.70 -0.03
CA ASP A 155 15.32 8.30 1.12
C ASP A 155 16.71 7.66 1.32
N PRO A 156 17.81 8.44 1.33
CA PRO A 156 19.16 7.88 1.44
C PRO A 156 19.39 7.02 2.68
N LYS A 157 18.82 7.43 3.82
CA LYS A 157 19.08 6.82 5.13
C LYS A 157 18.39 5.47 5.27
N SER A 158 17.08 5.43 5.01
CA SER A 158 16.25 4.25 5.21
C SER A 158 16.08 3.39 3.95
N GLN A 159 16.43 3.93 2.78
CA GLN A 159 16.18 3.34 1.46
C GLN A 159 14.70 3.00 1.19
N HIS A 160 13.79 3.59 1.96
CA HIS A 160 12.36 3.59 1.66
C HIS A 160 12.06 4.66 0.59
N VAL A 161 10.85 4.62 0.03
CA VAL A 161 10.43 5.52 -1.05
C VAL A 161 9.36 6.47 -0.52
N SER A 162 9.45 7.75 -0.90
CA SER A 162 8.38 8.73 -0.66
C SER A 162 7.19 8.44 -1.58
N HIS A 163 5.97 8.57 -1.09
CA HIS A 163 4.77 8.30 -1.89
C HIS A 163 3.75 9.43 -1.77
N GLN A 164 2.96 9.68 -2.82
CA GLN A 164 1.83 10.58 -2.73
C GLN A 164 0.63 9.83 -2.17
N MET A 165 0.26 10.12 -0.93
CA MET A 165 -0.73 9.35 -0.19
C MET A 165 -2.10 10.02 -0.21
N ARG A 166 -3.16 9.24 -0.41
CA ARG A 166 -4.56 9.72 -0.44
C ARG A 166 -5.41 8.91 0.52
N LEU A 167 -6.25 9.58 1.30
CA LEU A 167 -7.35 8.97 2.03
C LEU A 167 -8.54 8.83 1.08
N ILE A 168 -9.01 7.59 0.91
CA ILE A 168 -10.20 7.26 0.13
C ILE A 168 -11.31 6.74 1.04
N SER A 169 -12.54 6.83 0.54
CA SER A 169 -13.73 6.18 1.11
C SER A 169 -14.44 5.35 0.06
N VAL A 170 -15.16 4.32 0.49
CA VAL A 170 -16.00 3.46 -0.33
C VAL A 170 -17.45 3.56 0.16
N ASP A 171 -18.38 3.87 -0.73
CA ASP A 171 -19.81 3.92 -0.40
C ASP A 171 -20.53 2.57 -0.59
N ASP A 172 -21.83 2.55 -0.32
CA ASP A 172 -22.70 1.37 -0.40
C ASP A 172 -22.86 0.79 -1.80
N LYS A 173 -22.46 1.56 -2.83
CA LYS A 173 -22.39 1.13 -4.24
C LYS A 173 -20.97 0.77 -4.66
N HIS A 174 -20.04 0.72 -3.72
CA HIS A 174 -18.61 0.52 -3.93
C HIS A 174 -17.94 1.61 -4.80
N ALA A 175 -18.52 2.81 -4.86
CA ALA A 175 -17.85 3.94 -5.49
C ALA A 175 -16.73 4.44 -4.58
N VAL A 176 -15.52 4.57 -5.13
CA VAL A 176 -14.35 5.10 -4.43
C VAL A 176 -14.29 6.60 -4.59
N LYS A 177 -14.10 7.32 -3.48
CA LYS A 177 -13.94 8.78 -3.46
C LYS A 177 -12.70 9.16 -2.68
N VAL A 178 -11.89 10.07 -3.23
CA VAL A 178 -10.80 10.72 -2.49
C VAL A 178 -11.41 11.71 -1.49
N LEU A 179 -11.15 11.49 -0.21
CA LEU A 179 -11.53 12.43 0.85
C LEU A 179 -10.44 13.45 1.12
N LYS A 180 -9.18 13.04 1.01
CA LYS A 180 -8.03 13.92 1.25
C LYS A 180 -6.82 13.44 0.47
N ASP A 181 -6.15 14.38 -0.19
CA ASP A 181 -4.79 14.18 -0.69
C ASP A 181 -3.82 14.71 0.38
N TYR A 182 -2.95 13.83 0.89
CA TYR A 182 -1.94 14.22 1.88
C TYR A 182 -0.67 14.79 1.22
N GLY A 183 -0.59 14.75 -0.11
CA GLY A 183 0.62 15.05 -0.85
C GLY A 183 1.68 13.97 -0.64
N THR A 184 2.92 14.31 -0.99
CA THR A 184 4.06 13.42 -0.85
C THR A 184 4.45 13.25 0.62
N ILE A 185 4.33 12.03 1.12
CA ILE A 185 4.81 11.62 2.43
C ILE A 185 6.25 11.11 2.29
N GLN A 186 7.17 11.74 3.02
CA GLN A 186 8.56 11.32 3.10
C GLN A 186 8.74 10.18 4.11
N PRO A 187 9.59 9.18 3.84
CA PRO A 187 10.02 8.24 4.86
C PRO A 187 10.81 9.00 5.93
N TYR A 188 10.35 8.96 7.18
CA TYR A 188 10.99 9.72 8.26
C TYR A 188 11.39 8.85 9.45
N TRP A 189 10.56 7.89 9.83
CA TRP A 189 10.65 7.25 11.15
C TRP A 189 11.95 6.47 11.36
N LEU A 190 12.32 5.57 10.42
CA LEU A 190 13.55 4.77 10.53
C LEU A 190 14.80 5.66 10.61
N GLY A 191 14.85 6.73 9.81
CA GLY A 191 15.95 7.70 9.85
C GLY A 191 16.03 8.45 11.19
N GLN A 192 14.89 8.81 11.79
CA GLN A 192 14.84 9.50 13.08
C GLN A 192 15.28 8.62 14.26
N ILE A 193 15.01 7.32 14.20
CA ILE A 193 15.39 6.37 15.27
C ILE A 193 16.81 5.81 15.11
N GLY A 194 17.56 6.21 14.07
CA GLY A 194 18.99 5.93 13.94
C GLY A 194 19.37 4.97 12.81
N CYS A 195 18.46 4.60 11.92
CA CYS A 195 18.82 3.87 10.70
C CYS A 195 19.50 4.84 9.72
N ASP A 196 20.75 4.56 9.35
CA ASP A 196 21.45 5.25 8.28
C ASP A 196 22.27 4.26 7.44
N LEU A 197 21.64 3.73 6.38
CA LEU A 197 22.23 2.79 5.44
C LEU A 197 23.34 3.41 4.58
N THR A 198 23.49 4.75 4.59
CA THR A 198 24.63 5.43 3.95
C THR A 198 25.91 5.30 4.80
N LYS A 199 25.75 5.12 6.12
CA LYS A 199 26.86 4.94 7.07
C LYS A 199 27.12 3.47 7.38
N LYS A 200 26.05 2.72 7.68
CA LYS A 200 26.16 1.31 8.09
C LYS A 200 24.96 0.52 7.60
N ASN A 201 25.23 -0.54 6.86
CA ASN A 201 24.24 -1.54 6.52
C ASN A 201 24.43 -2.77 7.42
N ASP A 202 23.69 -2.84 8.51
CA ASP A 202 23.71 -3.96 9.45
C ASP A 202 22.94 -5.20 8.95
N ARG A 203 22.24 -5.10 7.80
CA ARG A 203 21.40 -6.15 7.20
C ARG A 203 20.40 -6.72 8.20
N LYS A 204 19.96 -5.91 9.15
CA LYS A 204 19.09 -6.33 10.24
C LYS A 204 17.65 -5.93 9.92
N GLN A 205 16.72 -6.86 10.17
CA GLN A 205 15.30 -6.51 10.23
C GLN A 205 15.02 -5.91 11.61
N TYR A 206 14.69 -4.62 11.65
CA TYR A 206 14.22 -3.98 12.87
C TYR A 206 12.78 -4.38 13.18
N THR A 207 12.46 -4.44 14.46
CA THR A 207 11.10 -4.67 14.95
C THR A 207 10.74 -3.59 15.97
N PRO A 208 9.45 -3.42 16.33
CA PRO A 208 9.07 -2.49 17.40
C PRO A 208 9.78 -2.72 18.74
N SER A 209 10.25 -3.94 19.01
CA SER A 209 11.01 -4.30 20.20
C SER A 209 12.53 -4.31 20.00
N ASP A 210 13.02 -4.10 18.77
CA ASP A 210 14.44 -4.16 18.41
C ASP A 210 14.78 -3.09 17.35
N LEU A 211 15.03 -1.88 17.85
CA LEU A 211 15.24 -0.68 17.05
C LEU A 211 16.73 -0.51 16.64
N PRO A 212 17.01 0.30 15.59
CA PRO A 212 18.37 0.68 15.25
C PRO A 212 19.08 1.35 16.44
N LYS A 213 20.39 1.10 16.57
CA LYS A 213 21.23 1.94 17.43
C LYS A 213 21.60 3.18 16.63
N LYS A 214 21.44 4.38 17.21
CA LYS A 214 21.89 5.63 16.57
C LYS A 214 23.36 5.49 16.17
N SER A 215 23.62 5.56 14.86
CA SER A 215 24.94 5.53 14.25
C SER A 215 25.65 6.86 14.36
#